data_AF-A0A0E3P3T2-F1
#
_entry.id   AF-A0A0E3P3T2-F1
#
_cell.length_a   1.000
_cell.length_b   1.000
_cell.length_c   1.000
_cell.angle_alpha   90.00
_cell.angle_beta   90.00
_cell.angle_gamma   90.00
#
_symmetry.space_group_name_H-M   'P 1'
#
loop_
_entity.id
_entity.type
_entity.pdbx_description
1 polymer ?
#
loop_
_entity_poly.entity_id
_entity_poly.type
_entity_poly.pdbx_seq_one_letter_code
_entity_poly.pdbx_strand_id
1 'polypeptide(L)' 'MVEQYSGFPLIVKALSGSMGKGIILSEKHDNFRDLMELIHVTNSNANRILQELCSA' A
#
# COMPACT_ATOMS: atom_id res chain seq x y z
N MET A 1 5.16 -12.96 1.39
CA MET A 1 3.81 -13.17 0.81
C MET A 1 3.48 -12.10 -0.23
N VAL A 2 3.59 -10.79 0.03
CA VAL A 2 3.37 -9.76 -1.03
C VAL A 2 4.31 -9.93 -2.23
N GLU A 3 5.60 -10.18 -1.98
CA GLU A 3 6.60 -10.44 -3.04
C GLU A 3 6.32 -11.68 -3.90
N GLN A 4 5.44 -12.59 -3.45
CA GLN A 4 5.05 -13.77 -4.22
C GLN A 4 3.90 -13.50 -5.20
N TYR A 5 3.15 -12.40 -5.00
CA TYR A 5 1.98 -12.05 -5.81
C TYR A 5 2.13 -10.73 -6.57
N SER A 6 3.00 -9.82 -6.10
CA SER A 6 3.32 -8.59 -6.80
C SER A 6 4.74 -8.11 -6.56
N GLY A 7 5.40 -7.72 -7.65
CA GLY A 7 6.71 -7.07 -7.62
C GLY A 7 6.61 -5.57 -7.29
N PHE A 8 7.77 -4.94 -6.99
CA PHE A 8 7.86 -3.49 -6.89
C PHE A 8 8.10 -2.87 -8.27
N PRO A 9 7.55 -1.67 -8.56
CA PRO A 9 6.80 -0.78 -7.66
C PRO A 9 5.30 -1.12 -7.51
N LEU A 10 4.77 -0.86 -6.32
CA LEU A 10 3.43 -1.25 -5.84
C LEU A 10 2.67 -0.03 -5.32
N ILE A 11 1.39 0.10 -5.63
CA ILE A 11 0.47 1.09 -5.08
C ILE A 11 -0.30 0.48 -3.92
N VAL A 12 -0.27 1.16 -2.76
CA VAL A 12 -1.05 0.84 -1.57
C VAL A 12 -2.21 1.83 -1.46
N LYS A 13 -3.45 1.35 -1.41
CA LYS A 13 -4.65 2.19 -1.24
C LYS A 13 -5.37 1.81 0.05
N ALA A 14 -5.51 2.74 0.98
CA ALA A 14 -6.40 2.59 2.13
C ALA A 14 -7.84 2.96 1.74
N LEU A 15 -8.78 2.00 1.84
CA LEU A 15 -10.19 2.17 1.47
C LEU A 15 -11.00 3.02 2.47
N SER A 16 -10.38 3.50 3.55
CA SER A 16 -11.03 4.29 4.58
C SER A 16 -10.90 5.82 4.39
N GLY A 17 -10.31 6.30 3.29
CA GLY A 17 -10.10 7.73 3.02
C GLY A 17 -11.00 8.28 1.92
N SER A 18 -11.92 9.19 2.25
CA SER A 18 -12.60 10.02 1.26
C SER A 18 -11.58 10.95 0.56
N MET A 19 -11.69 11.10 -0.76
CA MET A 19 -10.89 12.03 -1.59
C MET A 19 -9.39 11.70 -1.75
N GLY A 20 -9.01 10.42 -1.93
CA GLY A 20 -7.64 10.06 -2.35
C GLY A 20 -6.54 10.23 -1.29
N LYS A 21 -6.90 10.63 -0.06
CA LYS A 21 -6.00 10.58 1.11
C LYS A 21 -5.81 9.12 1.53
N GLY A 22 -4.77 8.48 1.01
CA GLY A 22 -4.43 7.09 1.34
C GLY A 22 -3.90 6.27 0.18
N ILE A 23 -3.57 6.89 -0.96
CA ILE A 23 -2.85 6.25 -2.07
C ILE A 23 -1.36 6.56 -1.89
N ILE A 24 -0.55 5.52 -1.71
CA ILE A 24 0.90 5.65 -1.49
C ILE A 24 1.62 4.70 -2.44
N LEU A 25 2.64 5.22 -3.14
CA LEU A 25 3.51 4.43 -4.00
C LEU A 25 4.66 3.87 -3.16
N SER A 26 4.80 2.56 -3.19
CA SER A 26 5.94 1.84 -2.63
C SER A 26 6.86 1.38 -3.74
N GLU A 27 8.06 1.95 -3.81
CA GLU A 27 9.05 1.59 -4.84
C GLU A 27 10.00 0.48 -4.38
N LYS A 28 10.11 0.25 -3.06
CA LYS A 28 11.03 -0.71 -2.45
C LYS A 28 10.37 -1.45 -1.29
N HIS A 29 10.89 -2.64 -0.99
CA HIS A 29 10.36 -3.48 0.08
C HIS A 29 10.41 -2.83 1.47
N ASP A 30 11.49 -2.12 1.80
CA ASP A 30 11.63 -1.48 3.11
C ASP A 30 10.58 -0.38 3.32
N ASN A 31 10.39 0.46 2.31
CA ASN A 31 9.34 1.47 2.23
C ASN A 31 7.95 0.84 2.46
N PHE A 32 7.67 -0.29 1.80
CA PHE A 32 6.39 -0.97 1.93
C PHE A 32 6.10 -1.39 3.38
N ARG A 33 7.11 -1.93 4.05
CA ARG A 33 6.97 -2.43 5.43
C ARG A 33 6.62 -1.29 6.39
N ASP A 34 7.34 -0.19 6.30
CA ASP A 34 7.11 0.99 7.13
C ASP A 34 5.72 1.58 6.89
N LEU A 35 5.27 1.62 5.63
CA LEU A 35 3.92 2.07 5.28
C LEU A 35 2.83 1.16 5.83
N MET A 36 3.02 -0.16 5.74
CA MET A 36 2.05 -1.12 6.25
C MET A 36 1.93 -1.04 7.77
N GLU A 37 3.03 -0.80 8.47
CA GLU A 37 3.07 -0.57 9.92
C GLU A 37 2.38 0.74 10.28
N LEU A 38 2.69 1.83 9.57
CA LEU A 38 2.03 3.13 9.77
C LEU A 38 0.52 3.04 9.59
N ILE A 39 0.05 2.37 8.53
CA ILE A 39 -1.39 2.18 8.30
C ILE A 39 -1.99 1.33 9.42
N HIS A 40 -1.29 0.30 9.89
CA HIS A 40 -1.77 -0.55 10.98
C HIS A 40 -1.91 0.21 12.31
N VAL A 41 -0.93 1.05 12.67
CA VAL A 41 -0.97 1.88 13.88
C VAL A 41 -2.05 2.96 13.79
N THR A 42 -2.27 3.52 12.59
CA THR A 42 -3.26 4.58 12.36
C THR A 42 -4.69 4.02 12.38
N ASN A 43 -4.92 2.87 11.76
CA ASN A 43 -6.21 2.20 11.74
C ASN A 43 -6.02 0.70 11.45
N SER A 44 -6.01 -0.09 12.51
CA SER A 44 -5.82 -1.54 12.43
C SER A 44 -6.91 -2.27 11.64
N ASN A 45 -8.09 -1.66 11.49
CA ASN A 45 -9.24 -2.18 10.73
C ASN A 45 -9.38 -1.56 9.33
N ALA A 46 -8.37 -0.83 8.86
CA ALA A 46 -8.39 -0.28 7.52
C ALA A 46 -8.33 -1.41 6.47
N ASN A 47 -9.38 -1.50 5.64
CA ASN A 47 -9.33 -2.31 4.43
C ASN A 47 -8.32 -1.68 3.46
N ARG A 48 -7.40 -2.51 2.93
CA ARG A 48 -6.30 -2.07 2.07
C ARG A 48 -6.31 -2.85 0.75
N ILE A 49 -6.01 -2.15 -0.34
CA ILE A 49 -5.78 -2.75 -1.66
C ILE A 49 -4.29 -2.59 -1.99
N LEU A 50 -3.66 -3.67 -2.43
CA LEU A 50 -2.32 -3.70 -3.02
C LEU A 50 -2.48 -3.88 -4.53
N GLN A 51 -1.86 -3.00 -5.32
CA GLN A 51 -1.98 -2.99 -6.77
C GLN A 51 -0.62 -2.76 -7.43
N GLU A 52 -0.22 -3.58 -8.40
CA GLU A 52 0.97 -3.33 -9.21
C GLU A 52 0.86 -2.02 -9.99
N LEU A 53 1.98 -1.30 -10.11
CA LEU A 53 2.02 -0.12 -10.96
C LEU A 53 1.97 -0.52 -12.43
N CYS A 54 0.84 -0.27 -13.10
CA CYS A 54 0.77 -0.38 -14.56
C CYS A 54 1.38 0.89 -15.18
N SER A 55 2.50 0.75 -15.88
CA SER A 55 3.00 1.76 -16.82
C SER A 55 2.33 1.55 -18.18
N ALA A 56 1.73 2.61 -18.73
CA ALA A 56 1.13 2.63 -20.07
C ALA A 56 2.18 2.67 -21.18
#